data_AF-A0A0M3INI9-F1
#
_entry.id   AF-A0A0M3INI9-F1
#
_cell.length_a   1.000
_cell.length_b   1.000
_cell.length_c   1.000
_cell.angle_alpha   90.00
_cell.angle_beta   90.00
_cell.angle_gamma   90.00
#
_symmetry.space_group_name_H-M   'P 1'
#
loop_
_entity.id
_entity.type
_entity.pdbx_description
1 polymer ?
#
loop_
_entity_poly.entity_id
_entity_poly.type
_entity_poly.pdbx_seq_one_letter_code
_entity_poly.pdbx_strand_id
1 'polypeptide(L)'
;MRQLRLQIVEPTEAFKDPIRFRAGLPLGVLFNILLHNFNEEDVENFRIKIAYSTQRYVLFRPRKTDMKSVPMQAHRFLGHVLIESNVWSTAGVVRISCVLLIPQRKQVCLERGNHIDRPFGQRNESTVTKYVSLLESPFSSKLAYQDIPIYPMASCSL
;
A
#
# COMPACT_ATOMS: atom_id res chain seq x y z
N MET A 1 5.15 -9.22 -22.69
CA MET A 1 4.63 -8.96 -21.33
C MET A 1 4.29 -7.49 -21.21
N ARG A 2 3.13 -7.13 -20.65
CA ARG A 2 2.76 -5.73 -20.42
C ARG A 2 3.55 -5.20 -19.22
N GLN A 3 4.29 -4.11 -19.40
CA GLN A 3 5.11 -3.53 -18.33
C GLN A 3 4.33 -2.43 -17.61
N LEU A 4 3.95 -2.72 -16.37
CA LEU A 4 3.27 -1.78 -15.48
C LEU A 4 4.29 -0.82 -14.87
N ARG A 5 4.00 0.48 -14.93
CA ARG A 5 4.93 1.53 -14.48
C ARG A 5 4.25 2.51 -13.53
N LEU A 6 5.04 3.04 -12.61
CA LEU A 6 4.61 3.95 -11.56
C LEU A 6 5.31 5.30 -11.69
N GLN A 7 4.60 6.39 -11.45
CA GLN A 7 5.19 7.71 -11.29
C GLN A 7 4.55 8.43 -10.11
N ILE A 8 5.33 8.68 -9.05
CA ILE A 8 4.90 9.47 -7.90
C ILE A 8 5.02 10.95 -8.26
N VAL A 9 3.90 11.61 -8.51
CA VAL A 9 3.85 13.05 -8.82
C VAL A 9 3.94 13.87 -7.55
N GLU A 10 3.16 13.54 -6.52
CA GLU A 10 3.27 14.11 -5.17
C GLU A 10 3.46 13.00 -4.13
N PRO A 11 4.26 13.23 -3.07
CA PRO A 11 4.97 14.49 -2.77
C PRO A 11 6.13 14.81 -3.73
N THR A 12 6.39 16.10 -3.95
CA THR A 12 7.46 16.62 -4.81
C THR A 12 8.78 16.77 -4.07
N GLU A 13 8.75 17.26 -2.84
CA GLU A 13 9.93 17.48 -2.02
C GLU A 13 10.15 16.36 -1.01
N ALA A 14 11.42 16.13 -0.68
CA ALA A 14 11.77 15.26 0.43
C ALA A 14 11.35 15.91 1.75
N PHE A 15 10.80 15.11 2.66
CA PHE A 15 10.47 15.54 4.01
C PHE A 15 11.76 15.86 4.78
N LYS A 16 11.95 17.14 5.12
CA LYS A 16 13.12 17.62 5.87
C LYS A 16 13.04 17.26 7.35
N ASP A 17 11.85 17.42 7.93
CA ASP A 17 11.59 17.17 9.34
C ASP A 17 10.61 16.00 9.53
N PRO A 18 10.73 15.22 10.61
CA PRO A 18 9.77 14.17 10.93
C PRO A 18 8.37 14.74 11.18
N ILE A 19 7.37 14.14 10.55
CA ILE A 19 5.97 14.50 10.79
C ILE A 19 5.56 13.96 12.16
N ARG A 20 5.29 14.87 13.10
CA ARG A 20 4.82 14.54 14.44
C ARG A 20 3.30 14.37 14.43
N PHE A 21 2.82 13.27 15.01
CA PHE A 21 1.39 13.00 15.12
C PHE A 21 1.09 12.17 16.36
N ARG A 22 -0.18 12.17 16.79
CA ARG A 22 -0.61 11.42 17.96
C ARG A 22 -0.65 9.93 17.64
N ALA A 23 0.07 9.12 18.40
CA ALA A 23 0.06 7.68 18.29
C ALA A 23 -1.37 7.13 18.45
N GLY A 24 -1.70 6.08 17.70
CA GLY A 24 -3.04 5.50 17.63
C GLY A 24 -4.05 6.30 16.81
N LEU A 25 -3.68 7.46 16.27
CA LEU A 25 -4.46 8.16 15.24
C LEU A 25 -3.74 8.11 13.89
N PRO A 26 -4.46 7.94 12.78
CA PRO A 26 -3.84 7.89 11.45
C PRO A 26 -3.37 9.27 11.02
N LEU A 27 -2.11 9.35 10.58
CA LEU A 27 -1.56 10.46 9.81
C LEU A 27 -1.91 10.27 8.34
N GLY A 28 -2.64 11.21 7.74
CA GLY A 28 -2.90 11.22 6.31
C GLY A 28 -1.80 11.98 5.55
N VAL A 29 -1.12 11.32 4.63
CA VAL A 29 -0.20 11.98 3.69
C VAL A 29 -0.80 11.93 2.30
N LEU A 30 -0.94 13.10 1.66
CA LEU A 30 -1.47 13.17 0.31
C LEU A 30 -0.48 12.59 -0.70
N PHE A 31 -0.96 11.67 -1.53
CA PHE A 31 -0.21 11.09 -2.63
C PHE A 31 -0.95 11.32 -3.93
N ASN A 32 -0.17 11.59 -4.97
CA ASN A 32 -0.63 11.71 -6.34
C ASN A 32 0.27 10.82 -7.20
N ILE A 33 -0.29 9.74 -7.73
CA ILE A 33 0.48 8.69 -8.40
C ILE A 33 -0.16 8.37 -9.74
N LEU A 34 0.64 8.41 -10.80
CA LEU A 34 0.25 7.96 -12.13
C LEU A 34 0.64 6.48 -12.30
N LEU A 35 -0.31 5.69 -12.79
CA LEU A 35 -0.24 4.26 -13.02
C LEU A 35 -0.35 4.02 -14.53
N HIS A 36 0.78 3.75 -15.18
CA HIS A 36 0.84 3.64 -16.64
C HIS A 36 0.66 2.18 -17.09
N ASN A 37 -0.14 1.97 -18.14
CA ASN A 37 -0.49 0.67 -18.72
C ASN A 37 -1.32 -0.24 -17.80
N PHE A 38 -2.01 0.33 -16.80
CA PHE A 38 -2.91 -0.41 -15.92
C PHE A 38 -4.24 -0.67 -16.61
N ASN A 39 -4.81 -1.86 -16.38
CA ASN A 39 -6.20 -2.17 -16.69
C ASN A 39 -7.00 -2.26 -15.39
N GLU A 40 -8.30 -2.52 -15.49
CA GLU A 40 -9.19 -2.61 -14.33
C GLU A 40 -8.78 -3.72 -13.35
N GLU A 41 -8.32 -4.88 -13.83
CA GLU A 41 -7.86 -5.97 -12.98
C GLU A 41 -6.61 -5.57 -12.19
N ASP A 42 -5.66 -4.86 -12.81
CA ASP A 42 -4.47 -4.38 -12.10
C ASP A 42 -4.86 -3.36 -11.03
N VAL A 43 -5.80 -2.47 -11.32
CA VAL A 43 -6.30 -1.47 -10.38
C VAL A 43 -6.95 -2.15 -9.17
N GLU A 44 -7.72 -3.21 -9.37
CA GLU A 44 -8.33 -3.98 -8.29
C GLU A 44 -7.28 -4.69 -7.41
N ASN A 45 -6.15 -5.08 -8.00
CA ASN A 45 -5.02 -5.72 -7.32
C ASN A 45 -3.93 -4.75 -6.84
N PHE A 46 -4.03 -3.47 -7.17
CA PHE A 46 -3.08 -2.43 -6.78
C PHE A 46 -3.14 -2.18 -5.27
N ARG A 47 -1.99 -2.16 -4.61
CA ARG A 47 -1.86 -1.83 -3.19
C ARG A 47 -0.75 -0.84 -2.98
N ILE A 48 -0.93 0.01 -1.97
CA ILE A 48 0.13 0.85 -1.43
C ILE A 48 0.70 0.11 -0.22
N LYS A 49 1.99 -0.18 -0.26
CA LYS A 49 2.72 -0.82 0.83
C LYS A 49 3.34 0.25 1.72
N ILE A 50 2.98 0.20 3.00
CA ILE A 50 3.54 1.03 4.07
C ILE A 50 4.46 0.13 4.87
N ALA A 51 5.77 0.24 4.68
CA ALA A 51 6.77 -0.54 5.40
C ALA A 51 7.36 0.29 6.54
N TYR A 52 7.31 -0.26 7.75
CA TYR A 52 7.83 0.37 8.96
C TYR A 52 9.25 -0.13 9.23
N SER A 53 10.03 0.66 9.96
CA SER A 53 11.37 0.30 10.43
C SER A 53 11.42 -1.00 11.24
N THR A 54 10.31 -1.40 11.85
CA THR A 54 10.14 -2.64 12.62
C THR A 54 9.99 -3.89 11.75
N GLN A 55 10.30 -3.82 10.46
CA GLN A 55 10.10 -4.88 9.44
C GLN A 55 8.64 -5.29 9.22
N ARG A 56 7.70 -4.66 9.91
CA ARG A 56 6.26 -4.80 9.68
C ARG A 56 5.85 -3.97 8.47
N TYR A 57 4.82 -4.41 7.77
CA TYR A 57 4.23 -3.62 6.71
C TYR A 57 2.71 -3.82 6.66
N VAL A 58 2.03 -2.83 6.09
CA VAL A 58 0.61 -2.88 5.80
C VAL A 58 0.42 -2.71 4.30
N LEU A 59 -0.52 -3.45 3.72
CA LEU A 59 -0.97 -3.27 2.34
C LEU A 59 -2.32 -2.56 2.36
N PHE A 60 -2.29 -1.29 1.98
CA PHE A 60 -3.47 -0.46 1.86
C PHE A 60 -4.07 -0.59 0.46
N ARG A 61 -5.38 -0.80 0.38
CA ARG A 61 -6.13 -0.73 -0.88
C ARG A 61 -6.73 0.68 -1.01
N PRO A 62 -6.38 1.44 -2.06
CA PRO A 62 -7.05 2.70 -2.34
C PRO A 62 -8.56 2.55 -2.50
N ARG A 63 -9.31 3.58 -2.09
CA ARG A 63 -10.74 3.64 -2.37
C ARG A 63 -10.96 3.83 -3.87
N LYS A 64 -12.06 3.30 -4.39
CA LYS A 64 -12.41 3.48 -5.81
C LYS A 64 -12.55 4.96 -6.19
N THR A 65 -13.04 5.80 -5.28
CA THR A 65 -13.17 7.25 -5.47
C THR A 65 -11.84 7.97 -5.64
N ASP A 66 -10.77 7.42 -5.07
CA ASP A 66 -9.43 8.00 -5.10
C ASP A 66 -8.68 7.56 -6.38
N MET A 67 -9.25 6.62 -7.14
CA MET A 67 -8.71 6.12 -8.39
C MET A 67 -9.47 6.70 -9.58
N LYS A 68 -8.77 7.43 -10.44
CA LYS A 68 -9.34 8.09 -11.62
C LYS A 68 -8.76 7.48 -12.88
N SER A 69 -9.60 7.29 -13.89
CA SER A 69 -9.13 7.01 -15.25
C SER A 69 -8.58 8.29 -15.89
N VAL A 70 -7.48 8.17 -16.61
CA VAL A 70 -6.80 9.28 -17.30
C VAL A 70 -6.61 8.88 -18.77
N PRO A 71 -6.65 9.83 -19.72
CA PRO A 71 -6.37 9.53 -21.13
C PRO A 71 -5.07 8.76 -21.32
N MET A 72 -4.97 8.01 -22.42
CA MET A 72 -3.78 7.22 -22.81
C MET A 72 -3.47 6.02 -21.89
N GLN A 73 -4.50 5.27 -21.49
CA GLN A 73 -4.36 4.00 -20.73
C GLN A 73 -3.63 4.16 -19.38
N ALA A 74 -3.83 5.32 -18.75
CA ALA A 74 -3.29 5.61 -17.44
C ALA A 74 -4.42 5.63 -16.41
N HIS A 75 -4.10 5.17 -15.21
CA HIS A 75 -4.91 5.42 -14.01
C HIS A 75 -4.15 6.38 -13.10
N ARG A 76 -4.88 7.09 -12.24
CA ARG A 76 -4.30 8.03 -11.29
C ARG A 76 -4.89 7.79 -9.92
N PHE A 77 -4.03 7.48 -8.96
CA PHE A 77 -4.38 7.55 -7.56
C PHE A 77 -4.16 8.97 -7.06
N LEU A 78 -5.19 9.55 -6.45
CA LEU A 78 -5.12 10.85 -5.77
C LEU A 78 -5.88 10.74 -4.46
N GLY A 79 -5.18 10.62 -3.35
CA GLY A 79 -5.78 10.42 -2.04
C GLY A 79 -4.77 10.40 -0.91
N HIS A 80 -5.27 10.26 0.32
CA HIS A 80 -4.41 10.17 1.50
C HIS A 80 -3.99 8.72 1.75
N VAL A 81 -2.68 8.51 1.88
CA VAL A 81 -2.13 7.29 2.46
C VAL A 81 -2.13 7.46 3.97
N LEU A 82 -2.81 6.55 4.66
CA LEU A 82 -2.98 6.60 6.11
C LEU A 82 -1.86 5.82 6.79
N ILE A 83 -1.07 6.51 7.59
CA ILE A 83 0.05 5.96 8.36
C ILE A 83 -0.36 5.96 9.82
N GLU A 84 -0.43 4.77 10.42
CA GLU A 84 -0.75 4.62 11.85
C GLU A 84 0.39 3.89 12.55
N SER A 85 0.70 4.26 13.79
CA SER A 85 1.65 3.54 14.62
C SER A 85 1.37 3.79 16.11
N ASN A 86 1.84 2.84 16.93
CA ASN A 86 2.04 3.05 18.36
C ASN A 86 3.13 4.11 18.62
N VAL A 87 3.20 4.58 19.86
CA VAL A 87 4.19 5.55 20.33
C VAL A 87 5.60 5.03 20.08
N TRP A 88 6.47 5.90 19.55
CA TRP A 88 7.89 5.64 19.41
C TRP A 88 8.70 6.49 20.38
N SER A 89 9.89 6.03 20.73
CA SER A 89 10.84 6.78 21.58
C SER A 89 11.61 7.85 20.81
N THR A 90 11.68 7.73 19.47
CA THR A 90 12.35 8.67 18.58
C THR A 90 11.68 8.65 17.20
N ALA A 91 12.02 9.62 16.36
CA ALA A 91 11.61 9.63 14.97
C ALA A 91 12.18 8.43 14.21
N GLY A 92 11.42 7.92 13.25
CA GLY A 92 11.86 6.86 12.35
C GLY A 92 11.31 7.09 10.95
N VAL A 93 11.60 6.16 10.04
CA VAL A 93 11.18 6.27 8.64
C VAL A 93 10.16 5.18 8.31
N VAL A 94 9.11 5.56 7.61
CA VAL A 94 8.23 4.64 6.91
C VAL A 94 8.44 4.77 5.40
N ARG A 95 8.53 3.63 4.73
CA ARG A 95 8.66 3.58 3.27
C ARG A 95 7.31 3.31 2.64
N ILE A 96 6.83 4.26 1.85
CA ILE A 96 5.64 4.12 1.02
C ILE A 96 6.07 3.66 -0.36
N SER A 97 5.54 2.53 -0.81
CA SER A 97 5.82 1.97 -2.14
C SER A 97 4.54 1.41 -2.73
N CYS A 98 4.53 1.14 -4.03
CA CYS A 98 3.36 0.56 -4.69
C CYS A 98 3.65 -0.85 -5.17
N VAL A 99 2.68 -1.75 -4.96
CA VAL A 99 2.79 -3.17 -5.28
C VAL A 99 1.53 -3.65 -5.98
N LEU A 100 1.67 -4.73 -6.73
CA LEU A 100 0.54 -5.46 -7.33
C LEU A 100 0.41 -6.80 -6.65
N LEU A 101 -0.79 -7.13 -6.16
CA LEU A 101 -1.08 -8.47 -5.66
C LEU A 101 -1.00 -9.48 -6.81
N ILE A 102 -0.34 -10.60 -6.57
CA ILE A 102 -0.37 -11.73 -7.51
C ILE A 102 -1.63 -12.52 -7.18
N PRO A 103 -2.56 -12.70 -8.14
CA PRO A 103 -3.71 -13.56 -7.94
C PRO A 103 -3.23 -14.95 -7.54
N GLN A 104 -3.54 -15.38 -6.31
CA GLN A 104 -3.34 -16.77 -5.94
C GLN A 104 -4.39 -17.56 -6.70
N ARG A 105 -3.96 -18.51 -7.56
CA ARG A 105 -4.87 -19.50 -8.12
C ARG A 105 -5.60 -20.14 -6.94
N LYS A 106 -6.91 -19.93 -6.85
CA LYS A 106 -7.74 -20.66 -5.90
C LYS A 106 -7.52 -22.14 -6.22
N GLN A 107 -6.82 -22.86 -5.36
CA GLN A 107 -6.95 -24.31 -5.37
C GLN A 107 -8.41 -24.57 -5.01
N VAL A 108 -9.18 -25.03 -5.99
CA VAL A 108 -10.48 -25.61 -5.72
C VAL A 108 -10.18 -26.90 -4.99
N CYS A 109 -10.22 -26.86 -3.66
CA CYS A 109 -10.44 -28.09 -2.90
C CYS A 109 -11.83 -28.56 -3.31
N LEU A 110 -11.89 -29.56 -4.18
CA LEU A 110 -13.06 -30.40 -4.31
C LEU A 110 -13.17 -31.13 -2.97
N GLU A 111 -13.91 -30.55 -2.01
CA GLU A 111 -14.34 -31.30 -0.85
C GLU A 111 -15.25 -32.41 -1.35
N ARG A 112 -14.66 -33.60 -1.49
CA ARG A 112 -15.39 -34.84 -1.72
C ARG A 112 -16.23 -35.05 -0.48
N GLY A 113 -17.54 -34.85 -0.63
CA GLY A 113 -18.48 -34.91 0.47
C GLY A 113 -18.29 -36.17 1.33
N ASN A 114 -18.33 -35.95 2.64
CA ASN A 114 -19.22 -36.69 3.53
C ASN A 114 -19.44 -35.82 4.77
N HIS A 115 -20.70 -35.41 4.95
CA HIS A 115 -21.22 -34.90 6.21
C HIS A 115 -20.83 -35.85 7.35
N ILE A 116 -20.18 -35.34 8.38
CA ILE A 116 -20.52 -35.46 9.81
C ILE A 116 -19.44 -34.70 10.60
N ASP A 117 -19.90 -33.64 11.28
CA ASP A 117 -19.33 -32.95 12.45
C ASP A 117 -17.81 -32.64 12.48
N ARG A 118 -17.47 -31.38 12.17
CA ARG A 118 -16.25 -30.75 12.70
C ARG A 118 -16.54 -29.38 13.31
N PRO A 119 -15.98 -29.08 14.50
CA PRO A 119 -16.25 -27.84 15.21
C PRO A 119 -15.73 -26.63 14.43
N PHE A 120 -16.58 -25.60 14.38
CA PHE A 120 -16.24 -24.25 13.96
C PHE A 120 -14.91 -23.80 14.59
N GLY A 121 -13.95 -23.43 13.75
CA GLY A 121 -12.78 -22.68 14.19
C GLY A 121 -11.44 -23.39 13.97
N GLN A 122 -10.95 -23.38 12.73
CA GLN A 122 -9.52 -23.26 12.49
C GLN A 122 -9.31 -22.69 11.08
N ARG A 123 -9.36 -21.35 10.97
CA ARG A 123 -8.84 -20.64 9.79
C ARG A 123 -7.32 -20.55 9.92
N ASN A 124 -6.66 -21.69 9.90
CA ASN A 124 -5.20 -21.80 9.87
C ASN A 124 -4.73 -21.94 8.43
N GLU A 125 -4.89 -20.89 7.63
CA GLU A 125 -4.07 -20.69 6.45
C GLU A 125 -3.69 -19.21 6.41
N SER A 126 -2.54 -18.89 7.00
CA SER A 126 -1.84 -17.65 6.70
C SER A 126 -1.45 -17.69 5.23
N THR A 127 -2.40 -17.36 4.36
CA THR A 127 -2.17 -17.14 2.94
C THR A 127 -1.24 -15.94 2.85
N VAL A 128 0.06 -16.21 2.78
CA VAL A 128 1.08 -15.18 2.61
C VAL A 128 0.72 -14.48 1.30
N THR A 129 0.15 -13.29 1.41
CA THR A 129 -0.27 -12.50 0.25
C THR A 129 0.98 -12.22 -0.58
N LYS A 130 1.04 -12.82 -1.78
CA LYS A 130 2.15 -12.62 -2.71
C LYS A 130 1.91 -11.34 -3.48
N TYR A 131 2.95 -10.55 -3.66
CA TYR A 131 2.90 -9.31 -4.43
C TYR A 131 4.23 -9.08 -5.13
N VAL A 132 4.20 -8.21 -6.14
CA VAL A 132 5.38 -7.71 -6.84
C VAL A 132 5.47 -6.20 -6.68
N SER A 133 6.68 -5.68 -6.50
CA SER A 133 6.91 -4.23 -6.50
C SER A 133 6.73 -3.67 -7.90
N LEU A 134 6.09 -2.51 -7.99
CA LEU A 134 5.95 -1.80 -9.26
C LEU A 134 7.24 -1.03 -9.58
N LEU A 135 7.60 -1.00 -10.86
CA LEU A 135 8.79 -0.33 -11.34
C LEU A 135 8.49 1.14 -11.63
N GLU A 136 9.51 1.98 -11.47
CA GLU A 136 9.44 3.39 -11.85
C GLU A 136 9.21 3.55 -13.35
N SER A 137 8.46 4.60 -13.70
CA SER A 137 8.23 4.99 -15.08
C SER A 137 9.49 5.61 -15.69
N PRO A 138 9.84 5.31 -16.95
CA PRO A 138 10.95 5.97 -17.64
C PRO A 138 10.71 7.48 -17.80
N PHE A 139 9.47 7.94 -17.62
CA PHE A 139 9.09 9.36 -17.66
C PHE A 139 9.22 10.05 -16.29
N SER A 140 9.70 9.34 -15.27
CA SER A 140 9.92 9.90 -13.93
C SER A 140 11.40 9.97 -13.62
N SER A 141 11.84 11.09 -13.04
CA SER A 141 13.14 11.22 -12.39
C SER A 141 13.12 10.80 -10.92
N LYS A 142 11.97 10.36 -10.40
CA LYS A 142 11.78 9.96 -9.01
C LYS A 142 11.69 8.45 -8.88
N LEU A 143 12.11 7.97 -7.70
CA LEU A 143 12.03 6.56 -7.33
C LEU A 143 10.58 6.09 -7.21
N ALA A 144 10.36 4.78 -7.38
CA ALA A 144 9.05 4.13 -7.18
C ALA A 144 8.60 4.00 -5.71
N TYR A 145 9.29 4.69 -4.80
CA TYR A 145 8.97 4.74 -3.38
C TYR A 145 9.23 6.14 -2.82
N GLN A 146 8.60 6.42 -1.68
CA GLN A 146 8.82 7.62 -0.88
C GLN A 146 9.11 7.22 0.56
N ASP A 147 10.23 7.70 1.08
CA ASP A 147 10.55 7.60 2.50
C ASP A 147 9.97 8.82 3.22
N ILE A 148 9.26 8.58 4.32
CA ILE A 148 8.61 9.60 5.14
C ILE A 148 9.11 9.46 6.58
N PRO A 149 9.86 10.44 7.10
CA PRO A 149 10.21 10.48 8.51
C PRO A 149 8.96 10.84 9.31
N ILE A 150 8.67 10.04 10.33
CA ILE A 150 7.51 10.20 11.20
C ILE A 150 7.93 10.10 12.67
N TYR A 151 7.14 10.72 13.54
CA TYR A 151 7.30 10.58 14.98
C TYR A 151 5.92 10.47 15.67
N PRO A 152 5.43 9.24 15.92
CA PRO A 152 4.19 9.00 16.65
C PRO A 152 4.41 9.21 18.16
N MET A 153 3.72 10.19 18.76
CA MET A 153 3.89 10.61 20.15
C MET A 153 2.65 10.29 21.01
N ALA A 154 2.84 10.06 22.31
CA ALA A 154 1.73 9.81 23.24
C ALA A 154 0.80 11.03 23.40
N SER A 155 1.38 12.24 23.35
CA SER A 155 0.69 13.52 23.33
C SER A 155 1.31 14.40 22.24
N CYS A 156 0.47 15.04 21.42
CA CYS A 156 0.91 16.19 20.62
C CYS A 156 0.59 17.44 21.42
N SER A 157 1.59 18.22 21.81
CA SER A 157 1.39 19.64 22.12
C SER A 157 1.06 20.34 20.81
N LEU A 158 -0.17 20.85 20.70
CA LEU A 158 -0.60 21.74 19.61
C LEU A 158 0.12 23.08 19.71
#